data_AF-A0AAT9W107-F1
#
_entry.id   AF-A0AAT9W107-F1
#
_cell.length_a   1.000
_cell.length_b   1.000
_cell.length_c   1.000
_cell.angle_alpha   90.00
_cell.angle_beta   90.00
_cell.angle_gamma   90.00
#
_symmetry.space_group_name_H-M   'P 1'
#
loop_
_entity.id
_entity.type
_entity.pdbx_description
1 polymer ?
#
loop_
_entity_poly.entity_id
_entity_poly.type
_entity_poly.pdbx_seq_one_letter_code
_entity_poly.pdbx_strand_id
1 'polypeptide(L)'
;MTNKLRVFISSTMKDLRNERQQVIDRLTFLGLEPVYAEAFSPDGGTSWEVIDPKLQGCHLFVLILGESYGWVPNSGYGGEQNKSVTHLEYDAARKLNIPVLPFMKRLEYGAEAEKLRDDFRNEVAGWDKGHFRGEFELATDLADKVARAVTEVLMESASKELLRRRDAQLTAQQGTVAVAKDAIHVQANDRWVLIAGAGLSVSAGYPTANLIISSLAARLWPEITASEVFTRYSFDEVAGYYESLWGHDALLEAIKALLDTPQRVLPTEAHFEAVKKFKTIITTNYDELFEMACLTSGIPYVVTTPTQPKPAEKDKLTIIKMSGTISDLSSLKLTSSELGDVIDDHEFYALIEQSVVDRNVVIVGHGLRDAHVIKALNATGLSRRGIYVRPSFSPMDDIVLKRFNLEAKSQHADEFLRQFQP
;
A
#
# COMPACT_ATOMS: atom_id res chain seq x y z
N MET A 1 -2.52 0.88 -15.03
CA MET A 1 -1.22 0.96 -14.33
C MET A 1 -1.50 1.13 -12.85
N THR A 2 -0.69 0.55 -11.97
CA THR A 2 -0.82 0.71 -10.53
C THR A 2 -0.24 2.05 -10.10
N ASN A 3 -0.98 2.83 -9.33
CA ASN A 3 -0.56 4.13 -8.81
C ASN A 3 0.21 4.00 -7.48
N LYS A 4 0.99 2.93 -7.35
CA LYS A 4 1.75 2.63 -6.12
C LYS A 4 2.99 3.50 -6.05
N LEU A 5 3.45 3.77 -4.83
CA LEU A 5 4.75 4.37 -4.63
C LEU A 5 5.86 3.39 -5.00
N ARG A 6 6.59 3.75 -6.06
CA ARG A 6 7.71 2.98 -6.62
C ARG A 6 9.03 3.38 -5.96
N VAL A 7 9.76 2.39 -5.41
CA VAL A 7 11.03 2.56 -4.70
C VAL A 7 12.13 1.84 -5.47
N PHE A 8 13.08 2.58 -6.04
CA PHE A 8 14.24 1.98 -6.69
C PHE A 8 15.24 1.50 -5.64
N ILE A 9 15.71 0.26 -5.74
CA ILE A 9 16.69 -0.34 -4.83
C ILE A 9 17.98 -0.54 -5.60
N SER A 10 19.01 0.23 -5.24
CA SER A 10 20.36 0.11 -5.80
C SER A 10 21.30 -0.47 -4.76
N SER A 11 22.00 -1.54 -5.10
CA SER A 11 23.04 -2.10 -4.25
C SER A 11 24.13 -2.82 -5.02
N THR A 12 25.25 -3.10 -4.36
CA THR A 12 26.30 -3.94 -4.92
C THR A 12 25.84 -5.40 -5.03
N MET A 13 26.18 -6.05 -6.15
CA MET A 13 25.56 -7.33 -6.53
C MET A 13 26.13 -8.57 -5.83
N LYS A 14 27.41 -8.56 -5.44
CA LYS A 14 28.12 -9.76 -4.95
C LYS A 14 27.90 -10.04 -3.46
N ASP A 15 27.80 -9.00 -2.65
CA ASP A 15 27.95 -9.01 -1.19
C ASP A 15 26.66 -8.70 -0.42
N LEU A 16 25.59 -8.26 -1.11
CA LEU A 16 24.34 -7.80 -0.47
C LEU A 16 23.08 -8.53 -0.93
N ARG A 17 23.20 -9.78 -1.40
CA ARG A 17 22.03 -10.52 -1.93
C ARG A 17 20.94 -10.74 -0.86
N ASN A 18 21.32 -11.11 0.35
CA ASN A 18 20.37 -11.41 1.44
C ASN A 18 19.71 -10.11 1.95
N GLU A 19 20.53 -9.08 2.12
CA GLU A 19 20.16 -7.72 2.47
C GLU A 19 19.12 -7.15 1.50
N ARG A 20 19.41 -7.22 0.19
CA ARG A 20 18.52 -6.73 -0.86
C ARG A 20 17.18 -7.47 -0.84
N GLN A 21 17.20 -8.80 -0.71
CA GLN A 21 15.96 -9.60 -0.68
C GLN A 21 15.07 -9.21 0.52
N GLN A 22 15.65 -9.05 1.71
CA GLN A 22 14.90 -8.64 2.90
C GLN A 22 14.28 -7.25 2.74
N VAL A 23 14.98 -6.31 2.09
CA VAL A 23 14.44 -4.99 1.77
C VAL A 23 13.28 -5.08 0.77
N ILE A 24 13.42 -5.88 -0.29
CA ILE A 24 12.36 -6.11 -1.29
C ILE A 24 11.10 -6.66 -0.61
N ASP A 25 11.25 -7.70 0.19
CA ASP A 25 10.15 -8.37 0.88
C ASP A 25 9.45 -7.39 1.83
N ARG A 26 10.22 -6.60 2.58
CA ARG A 26 9.70 -5.61 3.52
C ARG A 26 8.93 -4.48 2.81
N LEU A 27 9.47 -3.91 1.74
CA LEU A 27 8.80 -2.85 0.98
C LEU A 27 7.51 -3.37 0.34
N THR A 28 7.55 -4.59 -0.22
CA THR A 28 6.36 -5.26 -0.78
C THR A 28 5.31 -5.49 0.30
N PHE A 29 5.72 -5.92 1.50
CA PHE A 29 4.83 -6.13 2.64
C PHE A 29 4.13 -4.85 3.09
N LEU A 30 4.79 -3.69 2.99
CA LEU A 30 4.21 -2.37 3.24
C LEU A 30 3.30 -1.88 2.10
N GLY A 31 3.24 -2.62 0.98
CA GLY A 31 2.41 -2.30 -0.18
C GLY A 31 3.06 -1.36 -1.19
N LEU A 32 4.35 -1.07 -1.02
CA LEU A 32 5.17 -0.29 -1.94
C LEU A 32 5.61 -1.17 -3.11
N GLU A 33 6.01 -0.55 -4.23
CA GLU A 33 6.49 -1.26 -5.42
C GLU A 33 8.03 -1.18 -5.49
N PRO A 34 8.77 -2.23 -5.07
CA PRO A 34 10.21 -2.25 -5.23
C PRO A 34 10.59 -2.42 -6.70
N VAL A 35 11.56 -1.63 -7.15
CA VAL A 35 12.12 -1.65 -8.51
C VAL A 35 13.61 -1.95 -8.40
N TYR A 36 14.06 -3.08 -8.95
CA TYR A 36 15.43 -3.56 -8.84
C TYR A 36 15.81 -4.38 -10.07
N ALA A 37 17.11 -4.40 -10.40
CA ALA A 37 17.61 -4.89 -11.69
C ALA A 37 17.27 -6.36 -11.96
N GLU A 38 17.29 -7.21 -10.94
CA GLU A 38 17.06 -8.66 -11.09
C GLU A 38 15.61 -9.03 -11.39
N ALA A 39 14.67 -8.11 -11.21
CA ALA A 39 13.28 -8.31 -11.64
C ALA A 39 13.07 -8.03 -13.13
N PHE A 40 14.03 -7.44 -13.83
CA PHE A 40 13.85 -7.02 -15.22
C PHE A 40 14.00 -8.20 -16.17
N SER A 41 13.06 -8.30 -17.11
CA SER A 41 13.13 -9.30 -18.18
C SER A 41 14.09 -8.83 -19.28
N PRO A 42 14.88 -9.73 -19.90
CA PRO A 42 15.67 -9.39 -21.07
C PRO A 42 14.78 -8.89 -22.22
N ASP A 43 15.10 -7.74 -22.79
CA ASP A 43 14.36 -7.12 -23.90
C ASP A 43 15.24 -6.82 -25.14
N GLY A 44 16.51 -7.23 -25.09
CA GLY A 44 17.49 -7.00 -26.15
C GLY A 44 18.23 -5.65 -26.05
N GLY A 45 17.86 -4.77 -25.12
CA GLY A 45 18.58 -3.54 -24.81
C GLY A 45 19.83 -3.77 -23.94
N THR A 46 20.68 -2.75 -23.86
CA THR A 46 21.80 -2.72 -22.91
C THR A 46 21.29 -2.51 -21.49
N SER A 47 22.08 -2.89 -20.48
CA SER A 47 21.68 -2.77 -19.07
C SER A 47 21.23 -1.36 -18.70
N TRP A 48 21.93 -0.32 -19.18
CA TRP A 48 21.55 1.07 -18.89
C TRP A 48 20.27 1.51 -19.59
N GLU A 49 20.06 1.10 -20.85
CA GLU A 49 18.83 1.39 -21.60
C GLU A 49 17.59 0.79 -20.94
N VAL A 50 17.76 -0.31 -20.19
CA VAL A 50 16.69 -0.91 -19.39
C VAL A 50 16.55 -0.24 -18.02
N ILE A 51 17.65 0.05 -17.33
CA ILE A 51 17.65 0.59 -15.96
C ILE A 51 17.14 2.04 -15.92
N ASP A 52 17.61 2.91 -16.82
CA ASP A 52 17.34 4.34 -16.77
C ASP A 52 15.84 4.67 -16.84
N PRO A 53 15.04 4.12 -17.79
CA PRO A 53 13.59 4.34 -17.79
C PRO A 53 12.88 3.80 -16.53
N LYS A 54 13.37 2.70 -15.95
CA LYS A 54 12.79 2.12 -14.73
C LYS A 54 13.06 3.01 -13.51
N LEU A 55 14.29 3.51 -13.38
CA LEU A 55 14.70 4.48 -12.36
C LEU A 55 13.94 5.79 -12.51
N GLN A 56 13.82 6.31 -13.74
CA GLN A 56 13.02 7.50 -14.03
C GLN A 56 11.57 7.34 -13.58
N GLY A 57 10.97 6.16 -13.65
CA GLY A 57 9.61 5.95 -13.14
C GLY A 57 9.48 5.84 -11.62
N CYS A 58 10.54 6.06 -10.83
CA CYS A 58 10.51 5.89 -9.37
C CYS A 58 10.31 7.20 -8.58
N HIS A 59 9.82 7.05 -7.36
CA HIS A 59 9.53 8.14 -6.43
C HIS A 59 10.58 8.26 -5.32
N LEU A 60 11.18 7.14 -4.92
CA LEU A 60 12.22 7.05 -3.90
C LEU A 60 13.38 6.20 -4.42
N PHE A 61 14.57 6.47 -3.89
CA PHE A 61 15.78 5.72 -4.17
C PHE A 61 16.42 5.23 -2.87
N VAL A 62 16.44 3.92 -2.66
CA VAL A 62 17.14 3.27 -1.55
C VAL A 62 18.50 2.82 -2.06
N LEU A 63 19.56 3.39 -1.47
CA LEU A 63 20.94 3.05 -1.78
C LEU A 63 21.50 2.16 -0.67
N ILE A 64 22.01 0.97 -1.01
CA ILE A 64 22.61 0.04 -0.06
C ILE A 64 24.07 -0.20 -0.46
N LEU A 65 25.01 0.26 0.38
CA LEU A 65 26.45 0.15 0.13
C LEU A 65 27.07 -0.93 1.01
N GLY A 66 27.75 -1.88 0.36
CA GLY A 66 28.37 -3.05 1.00
C GLY A 66 29.87 -2.88 1.25
N GLU A 67 30.55 -4.02 1.17
CA GLU A 67 31.99 -4.18 1.37
C GLU A 67 32.80 -3.96 0.08
N SER A 68 32.15 -4.06 -1.08
CA SER A 68 32.76 -3.80 -2.39
C SER A 68 32.29 -2.47 -3.01
N TYR A 69 33.06 -1.90 -3.95
CA TYR A 69 32.59 -0.77 -4.76
C TYR A 69 31.52 -1.15 -5.79
N GLY A 70 31.52 -2.41 -6.22
CA GLY A 70 30.67 -2.94 -7.28
C GLY A 70 31.37 -3.03 -8.63
N TRP A 71 30.62 -3.46 -9.65
CA TRP A 71 31.16 -3.64 -11.00
C TRP A 71 31.23 -2.31 -11.76
N VAL A 72 32.41 -2.02 -12.31
CA VAL A 72 32.68 -0.84 -13.15
C VAL A 72 32.57 -1.25 -14.62
N PRO A 73 31.68 -0.64 -15.42
CA PRO A 73 31.61 -0.88 -16.85
C PRO A 73 32.93 -0.52 -17.53
N ASN A 74 33.36 -1.30 -18.53
CA ASN A 74 34.57 -1.05 -19.32
C ASN A 74 34.28 -0.48 -20.72
N SER A 75 33.00 -0.35 -21.07
CA SER A 75 32.48 0.15 -22.34
C SER A 75 31.00 0.51 -22.17
N GLY A 76 30.42 1.26 -23.11
CA GLY A 76 29.03 1.72 -23.01
C GLY A 76 28.83 2.84 -21.99
N TYR A 77 27.60 3.01 -21.48
CA TYR A 77 27.31 4.05 -20.51
C TYR A 77 28.14 3.88 -19.23
N GLY A 78 28.86 4.93 -18.84
CA GLY A 78 29.75 4.92 -17.67
C GLY A 78 31.11 4.25 -17.88
N GLY A 79 31.40 3.69 -19.07
CA GLY A 79 32.62 2.93 -19.35
C GLY A 79 33.94 3.69 -19.18
N GLU A 80 33.91 5.01 -19.30
CA GLU A 80 35.08 5.89 -19.14
C GLU A 80 35.07 6.68 -17.83
N GLN A 81 34.02 6.52 -17.01
CA GLN A 81 33.81 7.34 -15.82
C GLN A 81 34.45 6.75 -14.56
N ASN A 82 34.98 5.51 -14.65
CA ASN A 82 35.52 4.75 -13.52
C ASN A 82 34.52 4.67 -12.34
N LYS A 83 33.23 4.61 -12.66
CA LYS A 83 32.12 4.53 -11.71
C LYS A 83 31.45 3.17 -11.76
N SER A 84 31.13 2.59 -10.61
CA SER A 84 30.35 1.36 -10.57
C SER A 84 28.91 1.62 -11.01
N VAL A 85 28.19 0.57 -11.44
CA VAL A 85 26.78 0.68 -11.82
C VAL A 85 25.94 1.32 -10.71
N THR A 86 26.15 0.91 -9.46
CA THR A 86 25.49 1.49 -8.27
C THR A 86 25.77 3.00 -8.12
N HIS A 87 27.00 3.43 -8.38
CA HIS A 87 27.35 4.86 -8.37
C HIS A 87 26.66 5.62 -9.52
N LEU A 88 26.62 5.05 -10.72
CA LEU A 88 25.94 5.65 -11.87
C LEU A 88 24.42 5.80 -11.64
N GLU A 89 23.79 4.82 -11.00
CA GLU A 89 22.38 4.87 -10.59
C GLU A 89 22.13 5.97 -9.54
N TYR A 90 23.02 6.10 -8.55
CA TYR A 90 22.97 7.18 -7.56
C TYR A 90 23.06 8.57 -8.22
N ASP A 91 24.00 8.76 -9.14
CA ASP A 91 24.15 10.02 -9.89
C ASP A 91 22.88 10.35 -10.69
N ALA A 92 22.28 9.34 -11.33
CA ALA A 92 21.05 9.52 -12.10
C ALA A 92 19.87 9.89 -11.20
N ALA A 93 19.71 9.22 -10.06
CA ALA A 93 18.68 9.54 -9.07
C ALA A 93 18.79 10.99 -8.55
N ARG A 94 20.02 11.44 -8.26
CA ARG A 94 20.28 12.84 -7.86
C ARG A 94 19.93 13.84 -8.95
N LYS A 95 20.33 13.58 -10.20
CA LYS A 95 20.00 14.46 -11.34
C LYS A 95 18.49 14.60 -11.53
N LEU A 96 17.73 13.55 -11.23
CA LEU A 96 16.27 13.53 -11.29
C LEU A 96 15.58 14.11 -10.04
N ASN A 97 16.36 14.56 -9.03
CA ASN A 97 15.87 15.00 -7.73
C ASN A 97 14.98 13.96 -7.01
N ILE A 98 15.28 12.68 -7.22
CA ILE A 98 14.62 11.61 -6.47
C ILE A 98 15.22 11.59 -5.05
N PRO A 99 14.41 11.64 -3.97
CA PRO A 99 14.92 11.53 -2.61
C PRO A 99 15.70 10.21 -2.41
N VAL A 100 16.92 10.33 -1.90
CA VAL A 100 17.83 9.20 -1.67
C VAL A 100 17.90 8.87 -0.19
N LEU A 101 17.71 7.59 0.13
CA LEU A 101 17.84 7.00 1.47
C LEU A 101 19.04 6.03 1.49
N PRO A 102 20.22 6.46 1.96
CA PRO A 102 21.42 5.62 1.95
C PRO A 102 21.60 4.82 3.23
N PHE A 103 21.95 3.55 3.06
CA PHE A 103 22.28 2.59 4.10
C PHE A 103 23.64 1.98 3.81
N MET A 104 24.52 1.97 4.81
CA MET A 104 25.89 1.49 4.67
C MET A 104 26.13 0.30 5.60
N LYS A 105 26.61 -0.81 5.03
CA LYS A 105 27.07 -1.95 5.82
C LYS A 105 28.29 -1.52 6.61
N ARG A 106 28.34 -1.82 7.91
CA ARG A 106 29.56 -1.64 8.69
C ARG A 106 30.63 -2.58 8.17
N LEU A 107 31.78 -2.02 7.84
CA LEU A 107 32.93 -2.80 7.41
C LEU A 107 33.58 -3.44 8.63
N GLU A 108 33.97 -4.71 8.51
CA GLU A 108 34.70 -5.37 9.59
C GLU A 108 36.04 -4.66 9.87
N TYR A 109 36.49 -4.77 11.13
CA TYR A 109 37.79 -4.23 11.50
C TYR A 109 38.90 -4.92 10.70
N GLY A 110 39.66 -4.13 9.94
CA GLY A 110 40.71 -4.65 9.05
C GLY A 110 40.23 -5.06 7.66
N ALA A 111 39.00 -4.72 7.28
CA ALA A 111 38.54 -4.85 5.89
C ALA A 111 39.54 -4.19 4.93
N GLU A 112 39.78 -4.84 3.78
CA GLU A 112 40.72 -4.32 2.79
C GLU A 112 40.27 -2.92 2.34
N ALA A 113 41.24 -2.00 2.33
CA ALA A 113 41.01 -0.66 1.84
C ALA A 113 40.75 -0.72 0.33
N GLU A 114 39.57 -0.29 -0.07
CA GLU A 114 39.20 -0.17 -1.48
C GLU A 114 38.90 1.30 -1.75
N LYS A 115 39.87 2.00 -2.36
CA LYS A 115 39.82 3.45 -2.52
C LYS A 115 38.51 3.92 -3.17
N LEU A 116 38.06 3.27 -4.23
CA LEU A 116 36.83 3.68 -4.94
C LEU A 116 35.56 3.49 -4.08
N ARG A 117 35.50 2.40 -3.31
CA ARG A 117 34.41 2.17 -2.34
C ARG A 117 34.41 3.24 -1.28
N ASP A 118 35.56 3.51 -0.68
CA ASP A 118 35.69 4.45 0.44
C ASP A 118 35.43 5.88 -0.01
N ASP A 119 35.93 6.28 -1.19
CA ASP A 119 35.66 7.58 -1.81
C ASP A 119 34.15 7.76 -2.05
N PHE A 120 33.46 6.74 -2.58
CA PHE A 120 32.01 6.82 -2.82
C PHE A 120 31.20 6.85 -1.52
N ARG A 121 31.58 6.07 -0.51
CA ARG A 121 30.95 6.15 0.82
C ARG A 121 31.12 7.53 1.44
N ASN A 122 32.29 8.15 1.30
CA ASN A 122 32.56 9.51 1.76
C ASN A 122 31.77 10.57 0.97
N GLU A 123 31.63 10.40 -0.35
CA GLU A 123 30.80 11.27 -1.18
C GLU A 123 29.33 11.24 -0.73
N VAL A 124 28.77 10.04 -0.55
CA VAL A 124 27.38 9.85 -0.11
C VAL A 124 27.17 10.38 1.32
N ALA A 125 28.15 10.23 2.21
CA ALA A 125 28.06 10.70 3.60
C ALA A 125 28.58 12.14 3.82
N GLY A 126 28.95 12.86 2.75
CA GLY A 126 29.51 14.20 2.85
C GLY A 126 28.59 15.20 3.56
N TRP A 127 29.14 16.06 4.42
CA TRP A 127 28.36 16.99 5.25
C TRP A 127 27.61 18.07 4.43
N ASP A 128 28.17 18.51 3.31
CA ASP A 128 27.64 19.61 2.49
C ASP A 128 26.68 19.13 1.40
N LYS A 129 27.05 18.08 0.67
CA LYS A 129 26.39 17.61 -0.56
C LYS A 129 25.94 16.15 -0.50
N GLY A 130 26.22 15.46 0.61
CA GLY A 130 25.82 14.07 0.84
C GLY A 130 24.46 13.98 1.53
N HIS A 131 24.26 12.89 2.25
CA HIS A 131 23.01 12.51 2.88
C HIS A 131 23.25 11.99 4.30
N PHE A 132 22.25 12.16 5.16
CA PHE A 132 22.22 11.40 6.40
C PHE A 132 22.05 9.91 6.06
N ARG A 133 22.92 9.08 6.62
CA ARG A 133 23.05 7.66 6.32
C ARG A 133 22.68 6.81 7.52
N GLY A 134 22.00 5.70 7.26
CA GLY A 134 21.85 4.61 8.21
C GLY A 134 23.03 3.64 8.11
N GLU A 135 23.43 3.05 9.24
CA GLU A 135 24.38 1.93 9.25
C GLU A 135 23.65 0.63 9.59
N PHE A 136 24.12 -0.50 9.06
CA PHE A 136 23.58 -1.82 9.38
C PHE A 136 24.67 -2.89 9.41
N GLU A 137 24.38 -4.00 10.07
CA GLU A 137 25.25 -5.20 10.11
C GLU A 137 24.52 -6.42 9.54
N LEU A 138 23.25 -6.59 9.92
CA LEU A 138 22.42 -7.73 9.53
C LEU A 138 21.36 -7.33 8.49
N ALA A 139 20.99 -8.27 7.64
CA ALA A 139 19.96 -8.07 6.61
C ALA A 139 18.58 -7.72 7.20
N THR A 140 18.23 -8.30 8.35
CA THR A 140 16.96 -8.02 9.04
C THR A 140 16.92 -6.59 9.57
N ASP A 141 17.99 -6.17 10.25
CA ASP A 141 18.16 -4.79 10.75
C ASP A 141 18.10 -3.76 9.62
N LEU A 142 18.76 -4.04 8.48
CA LEU A 142 18.64 -3.18 7.31
C LEU A 142 17.18 -3.03 6.85
N ALA A 143 16.45 -4.13 6.71
CA ALA A 143 15.07 -4.09 6.22
C ALA A 143 14.16 -3.26 7.14
N ASP A 144 14.34 -3.39 8.46
CA ASP A 144 13.59 -2.60 9.43
C ASP A 144 13.95 -1.11 9.40
N LYS A 145 15.24 -0.79 9.27
CA LYS A 145 15.72 0.60 9.10
C LYS A 145 15.19 1.23 7.81
N VAL A 146 15.16 0.47 6.70
CA VAL A 146 14.57 0.94 5.43
C VAL A 146 13.07 1.17 5.60
N ALA A 147 12.33 0.24 6.22
CA ALA A 147 10.91 0.40 6.48
C ALA A 147 10.61 1.66 7.28
N ARG A 148 11.39 1.90 8.35
CA ARG A 148 11.27 3.08 9.20
C ARG A 148 11.56 4.37 8.43
N ALA A 149 12.66 4.44 7.69
CA ALA A 149 13.02 5.63 6.92
C ALA A 149 11.97 5.98 5.86
N VAL A 150 11.43 4.98 5.15
CA VAL A 150 10.35 5.21 4.18
C VAL A 150 9.07 5.67 4.87
N THR A 151 8.75 5.09 6.02
CA THR A 151 7.58 5.49 6.80
C THR A 151 7.70 6.94 7.32
N GLU A 152 8.88 7.35 7.77
CA GLU A 152 9.17 8.72 8.20
C GLU A 152 8.99 9.71 7.03
N VAL A 153 9.51 9.39 5.84
CA VAL A 153 9.29 10.16 4.60
C VAL A 153 7.80 10.33 4.28
N LEU A 154 7.00 9.28 4.49
CA LEU A 154 5.56 9.31 4.25
C LEU A 154 4.76 9.97 5.36
N MET A 155 5.37 10.31 6.48
CA MET A 155 4.73 11.04 7.58
C MET A 155 5.12 12.53 7.58
N GLU A 156 6.29 12.87 7.06
CA GLU A 156 6.80 14.23 7.05
C GLU A 156 6.27 15.05 5.87
N SER A 157 5.66 16.20 6.16
CA SER A 157 5.02 17.05 5.15
C SER A 157 5.97 17.55 4.05
N ALA A 158 7.21 17.91 4.41
CA ALA A 158 8.20 18.39 3.44
C ALA A 158 8.64 17.27 2.48
N SER A 159 8.86 16.08 3.01
CA SER A 159 9.22 14.89 2.24
C SER A 159 8.10 14.47 1.28
N LYS A 160 6.84 14.50 1.72
CA LYS A 160 5.69 14.28 0.83
C LYS A 160 5.59 15.27 -0.31
N GLU A 161 5.90 16.53 -0.07
CA GLU A 161 5.84 17.56 -1.12
C GLU A 161 6.85 17.29 -2.23
N LEU A 162 8.05 16.78 -1.89
CA LEU A 162 9.00 16.31 -2.90
C LEU A 162 8.42 15.15 -3.72
N LEU A 163 7.76 14.19 -3.05
CA LEU A 163 7.11 13.08 -3.73
C LEU A 163 5.95 13.51 -4.62
N ARG A 164 5.13 14.48 -4.21
CA ARG A 164 4.04 15.06 -5.03
C ARG A 164 4.57 15.72 -6.30
N ARG A 165 5.64 16.51 -6.18
CA ARG A 165 6.29 17.14 -7.34
C ARG A 165 6.80 16.08 -8.32
N ARG A 166 7.37 14.99 -7.78
CA ARG A 166 7.82 13.87 -8.59
C ARG A 166 6.65 13.17 -9.28
N ASP A 167 5.59 12.85 -8.55
CA ASP A 167 4.37 12.22 -9.07
C ASP A 167 3.72 13.05 -10.18
N ALA A 168 3.67 14.38 -10.02
CA ALA A 168 3.17 15.30 -11.04
C ALA A 168 4.00 15.26 -12.34
N GLN A 169 5.33 15.17 -12.23
CA GLN A 169 6.21 15.03 -13.40
C GLN A 169 5.97 13.71 -14.13
N LEU A 170 5.82 12.60 -13.38
CA LEU A 170 5.54 11.28 -13.94
C LEU A 170 4.19 11.25 -14.65
N THR A 171 3.16 11.83 -14.01
CA THR A 171 1.81 11.88 -14.57
C THR A 171 1.75 12.72 -15.84
N ALA A 172 2.45 13.86 -15.90
CA ALA A 172 2.51 14.71 -17.09
C ALA A 172 3.12 13.99 -18.29
N GLN A 173 4.09 13.10 -18.07
CA GLN A 173 4.75 12.32 -19.12
C GLN A 173 3.86 11.17 -19.66
N GLN A 174 2.92 10.67 -18.85
CA GLN A 174 2.06 9.54 -19.24
C GLN A 174 0.84 9.94 -20.09
N GLY A 175 0.53 11.23 -20.21
CA GLY A 175 -0.61 11.74 -20.97
C GLY A 175 -1.98 11.46 -20.31
N THR A 176 -2.98 12.28 -20.59
CA THR A 176 -4.33 12.09 -20.07
C THR A 176 -5.06 10.97 -20.80
N VAL A 177 -5.28 9.84 -20.15
CA VAL A 177 -6.19 8.79 -20.64
C VAL A 177 -7.62 9.25 -20.40
N ALA A 178 -8.37 9.50 -21.46
CA ALA A 178 -9.79 9.83 -21.39
C ALA A 178 -10.57 8.59 -20.96
N VAL A 179 -11.23 8.65 -19.80
CA VAL A 179 -12.21 7.64 -19.39
C VAL A 179 -13.46 7.84 -20.23
N ALA A 180 -13.83 6.82 -21.02
CA ALA A 180 -15.05 6.84 -21.82
C ALA A 180 -16.28 7.04 -20.90
N LYS A 181 -17.02 8.11 -21.17
CA LYS A 181 -18.27 8.44 -20.48
C LYS A 181 -19.43 7.73 -21.17
N ASP A 182 -19.62 6.46 -20.87
CA ASP A 182 -20.90 5.81 -21.13
C ASP A 182 -21.79 6.01 -19.90
N ALA A 183 -22.96 6.59 -20.11
CA ALA A 183 -23.98 6.71 -19.06
C ALA A 183 -24.52 5.31 -18.75
N ILE A 184 -24.08 4.73 -17.64
CA ILE A 184 -24.44 3.36 -17.26
C ILE A 184 -25.64 3.41 -16.34
N HIS A 185 -26.71 2.71 -16.73
CA HIS A 185 -27.84 2.43 -15.86
C HIS A 185 -27.40 1.53 -14.71
N VAL A 186 -27.82 1.87 -13.48
CA VAL A 186 -27.70 0.98 -12.31
C VAL A 186 -28.37 -0.35 -12.66
N GLN A 187 -27.59 -1.43 -12.75
CA GLN A 187 -28.18 -2.75 -12.90
C GLN A 187 -28.95 -3.11 -11.62
N ALA A 188 -30.17 -3.60 -11.79
CA ALA A 188 -31.07 -3.99 -10.72
C ALA A 188 -30.65 -5.30 -9.99
N ASN A 189 -29.39 -5.73 -10.08
CA ASN A 189 -28.96 -6.98 -9.47
C ASN A 189 -28.69 -6.78 -7.97
N ASP A 190 -29.70 -7.14 -7.18
CA ASP A 190 -29.68 -7.07 -5.71
C ASP A 190 -29.29 -8.42 -5.08
N ARG A 191 -28.88 -9.42 -5.88
CA ARG A 191 -28.54 -10.78 -5.39
C ARG A 191 -27.13 -10.88 -4.85
N TRP A 192 -26.23 -9.99 -5.24
CA TRP A 192 -24.83 -10.01 -4.80
C TRP A 192 -24.48 -8.74 -4.04
N VAL A 193 -23.71 -8.92 -2.97
CA VAL A 193 -23.14 -7.84 -2.16
C VAL A 193 -21.63 -7.92 -2.27
N LEU A 194 -20.99 -6.77 -2.49
CA LEU A 194 -19.54 -6.67 -2.44
C LEU A 194 -19.11 -6.31 -1.01
N ILE A 195 -18.17 -7.05 -0.45
CA ILE A 195 -17.40 -6.66 0.74
C ILE A 195 -15.98 -6.32 0.28
N ALA A 196 -15.60 -5.05 0.37
CA ALA A 196 -14.32 -4.53 -0.09
C ALA A 196 -13.43 -4.10 1.08
N GLY A 197 -12.17 -4.55 1.07
CA GLY A 197 -11.15 -4.12 2.03
C GLY A 197 -10.04 -3.27 1.40
N ALA A 198 -9.08 -2.88 2.24
CA ALA A 198 -8.06 -1.90 1.87
C ALA A 198 -7.22 -2.35 0.66
N GLY A 199 -7.09 -3.66 0.44
CA GLY A 199 -6.39 -4.23 -0.72
C GLY A 199 -6.96 -3.80 -2.07
N LEU A 200 -8.23 -3.36 -2.14
CA LEU A 200 -8.83 -2.81 -3.36
C LEU A 200 -8.25 -1.42 -3.71
N SER A 201 -7.93 -0.62 -2.69
CA SER A 201 -7.45 0.77 -2.82
C SER A 201 -5.93 0.86 -2.96
N VAL A 202 -5.19 -0.22 -2.70
CA VAL A 202 -3.72 -0.23 -2.75
C VAL A 202 -3.19 0.07 -4.16
N SER A 203 -3.83 -0.43 -5.22
CA SER A 203 -3.43 -0.11 -6.60
C SER A 203 -3.80 1.33 -7.00
N ALA A 204 -4.69 1.98 -6.26
CA ALA A 204 -5.05 3.40 -6.42
C ALA A 204 -4.01 4.35 -5.81
N GLY A 205 -3.15 3.85 -4.92
CA GLY A 205 -2.11 4.61 -4.23
C GLY A 205 -2.33 4.78 -2.72
N TYR A 206 -3.46 4.30 -2.16
CA TYR A 206 -3.66 4.33 -0.71
C TYR A 206 -2.74 3.35 0.02
N PRO A 207 -2.33 3.68 1.27
CA PRO A 207 -1.46 2.83 2.06
C PRO A 207 -2.16 1.53 2.44
N THR A 208 -1.36 0.47 2.61
CA THR A 208 -1.87 -0.77 3.23
C THR A 208 -2.12 -0.57 4.72
N ALA A 209 -2.97 -1.41 5.32
CA ALA A 209 -3.08 -1.50 6.77
C ALA A 209 -1.72 -1.75 7.45
N ASN A 210 -0.85 -2.55 6.83
CA ASN A 210 0.49 -2.82 7.32
C ASN A 210 1.34 -1.55 7.42
N LEU A 211 1.31 -0.69 6.40
CA LEU A 211 2.03 0.57 6.42
C LEU A 211 1.49 1.50 7.52
N ILE A 212 0.18 1.58 7.69
CA ILE A 212 -0.43 2.39 8.76
C ILE A 212 0.01 1.88 10.13
N ILE A 213 -0.11 0.57 10.39
CA ILE A 213 0.32 -0.06 11.64
C ILE A 213 1.80 0.20 11.90
N SER A 214 2.69 0.00 10.90
CA SER A 214 4.12 0.31 11.04
C SER A 214 4.37 1.77 11.39
N SER A 215 3.59 2.69 10.84
CA SER A 215 3.74 4.12 11.08
C SER A 215 3.38 4.53 12.50
N LEU A 216 2.28 3.98 13.02
CA LEU A 216 1.88 4.18 14.41
C LEU A 216 2.84 3.49 15.38
N ALA A 217 3.21 2.24 15.08
CA ALA A 217 4.08 1.44 15.92
C ALA A 217 5.51 2.00 16.00
N ALA A 218 6.05 2.57 14.92
CA ALA A 218 7.37 3.21 14.94
C ALA A 218 7.45 4.40 15.91
N ARG A 219 6.30 5.05 16.19
CA ARG A 219 6.21 6.10 17.22
C ARG A 219 6.02 5.52 18.62
N LEU A 220 5.20 4.47 18.76
CA LEU A 220 4.95 3.77 20.03
C LEU A 220 6.20 3.09 20.58
N TRP A 221 6.89 2.35 19.72
CA TRP A 221 7.99 1.48 20.07
C TRP A 221 9.11 1.59 19.04
N PRO A 222 9.90 2.67 19.07
CA PRO A 222 10.97 2.90 18.09
C PRO A 222 12.04 1.80 18.04
N GLU A 223 12.16 1.01 19.11
CA GLU A 223 13.13 -0.07 19.28
C GLU A 223 12.61 -1.45 18.81
N ILE A 224 11.31 -1.57 18.54
CA ILE A 224 10.71 -2.86 18.13
C ILE A 224 10.67 -2.95 16.61
N THR A 225 11.07 -4.11 16.08
CA THR A 225 11.03 -4.37 14.64
C THR A 225 9.59 -4.40 14.15
N ALA A 226 9.34 -3.86 12.95
CA ALA A 226 8.00 -3.83 12.39
C ALA A 226 7.41 -5.25 12.28
N SER A 227 8.24 -6.27 11.96
CA SER A 227 7.83 -7.69 11.91
C SER A 227 7.25 -8.21 13.23
N GLU A 228 7.83 -7.83 14.36
CA GLU A 228 7.33 -8.26 15.66
C GLU A 228 5.94 -7.68 15.98
N VAL A 229 5.69 -6.45 15.54
CA VAL A 229 4.39 -5.80 15.73
C VAL A 229 3.28 -6.56 15.01
N PHE A 230 3.47 -6.87 13.72
CA PHE A 230 2.44 -7.50 12.88
C PHE A 230 2.06 -8.93 13.28
N THR A 231 2.97 -9.61 13.97
CA THR A 231 2.71 -10.97 14.46
C THR A 231 1.92 -10.99 15.76
N ARG A 232 1.83 -9.84 16.45
CA ARG A 232 1.30 -9.75 17.81
C ARG A 232 0.06 -8.89 17.93
N TYR A 233 -0.06 -7.85 17.11
CA TYR A 233 -1.09 -6.83 17.28
C TYR A 233 -1.87 -6.58 15.98
N SER A 234 -3.18 -6.36 16.12
CA SER A 234 -4.05 -5.85 15.06
C SER A 234 -3.94 -4.32 14.93
N PHE A 235 -4.57 -3.77 13.89
CA PHE A 235 -4.63 -2.31 13.71
C PHE A 235 -5.32 -1.62 14.87
N ASP A 236 -6.47 -2.12 15.29
CA ASP A 236 -7.32 -1.53 16.30
C ASP A 236 -6.69 -1.56 17.70
N GLU A 237 -5.89 -2.59 18.01
CA GLU A 237 -5.07 -2.66 19.22
C GLU A 237 -3.96 -1.60 19.21
N VAL A 238 -3.20 -1.51 18.10
CA VAL A 238 -2.14 -0.50 17.95
C VAL A 238 -2.70 0.92 18.02
N ALA A 239 -3.85 1.17 17.39
CA ALA A 239 -4.57 2.43 17.46
C ALA A 239 -4.98 2.76 18.91
N GLY A 240 -5.51 1.79 19.66
CA GLY A 240 -5.86 1.96 21.08
C GLY A 240 -4.66 2.30 21.97
N TYR A 241 -3.49 1.67 21.73
CA TYR A 241 -2.26 2.04 22.44
C TYR A 241 -1.78 3.45 22.09
N TYR A 242 -1.86 3.84 20.82
CA TYR A 242 -1.51 5.19 20.36
C TYR A 242 -2.41 6.24 21.01
N GLU A 243 -3.73 6.02 21.01
CA GLU A 243 -4.71 6.88 21.66
C GLU A 243 -4.46 6.99 23.16
N SER A 244 -4.14 5.89 23.84
CA SER A 244 -3.89 5.89 25.28
C SER A 244 -2.70 6.77 25.69
N LEU A 245 -1.70 6.91 24.82
CA LEU A 245 -0.50 7.71 25.10
C LEU A 245 -0.58 9.16 24.62
N TRP A 246 -1.24 9.43 23.49
CA TRP A 246 -1.26 10.75 22.87
C TRP A 246 -2.64 11.37 22.68
N GLY A 247 -3.71 10.63 22.98
CA GLY A 247 -5.09 11.07 22.84
C GLY A 247 -5.69 10.81 21.46
N HIS A 248 -7.02 10.89 21.39
CA HIS A 248 -7.80 10.61 20.18
C HIS A 248 -7.48 11.58 19.03
N ASP A 249 -7.39 12.88 19.31
CA ASP A 249 -7.08 13.88 18.29
C ASP A 249 -5.72 13.64 17.62
N ALA A 250 -4.73 13.19 18.39
CA ALA A 250 -3.40 12.86 17.85
C ALA A 250 -3.43 11.61 16.97
N LEU A 251 -4.28 10.62 17.31
CA LEU A 251 -4.52 9.45 16.47
C LEU A 251 -5.19 9.86 15.15
N LEU A 252 -6.25 10.67 15.21
CA LEU A 252 -6.96 11.16 14.02
C LEU A 252 -6.02 11.93 13.07
N GLU A 253 -5.21 12.84 13.60
CA GLU A 253 -4.23 13.58 12.79
C GLU A 253 -3.15 12.65 12.20
N ALA A 254 -2.72 11.61 12.92
CA ALA A 254 -1.79 10.62 12.38
C ALA A 254 -2.41 9.80 11.24
N ILE A 255 -3.65 9.34 11.37
CA ILE A 255 -4.37 8.61 10.33
C ILE A 255 -4.62 9.51 9.11
N LYS A 256 -5.06 10.75 9.33
CA LYS A 256 -5.24 11.74 8.28
C LYS A 256 -3.94 12.02 7.53
N ALA A 257 -2.83 12.15 8.25
CA ALA A 257 -1.53 12.28 7.63
C ALA A 257 -1.20 11.03 6.79
N LEU A 258 -1.44 9.82 7.26
CA LEU A 258 -1.14 8.61 6.47
C LEU A 258 -2.00 8.46 5.21
N LEU A 259 -3.26 8.89 5.28
CA LEU A 259 -4.19 8.83 4.15
C LEU A 259 -4.04 10.01 3.18
N ASP A 260 -3.39 11.10 3.61
CA ASP A 260 -2.89 12.17 2.73
C ASP A 260 -1.67 11.68 1.92
N THR A 261 -1.96 10.93 0.86
CA THR A 261 -0.96 10.30 0.01
C THR A 261 -0.22 11.31 -0.87
N PRO A 262 1.05 11.06 -1.22
CA PRO A 262 1.78 11.90 -2.15
C PRO A 262 1.36 11.69 -3.61
N GLN A 263 0.81 10.52 -3.96
CA GLN A 263 0.26 10.29 -5.29
C GLN A 263 -1.12 10.92 -5.42
N ARG A 264 -1.46 11.37 -6.63
CA ARG A 264 -2.87 11.66 -6.94
C ARG A 264 -3.66 10.35 -7.00
N VAL A 265 -4.51 10.11 -6.01
CA VAL A 265 -5.36 8.90 -5.96
C VAL A 265 -6.65 9.10 -6.76
N LEU A 266 -6.97 8.12 -7.62
CA LEU A 266 -8.20 8.05 -8.41
C LEU A 266 -8.79 6.64 -8.32
N PRO A 267 -10.11 6.47 -8.50
CA PRO A 267 -10.72 5.14 -8.51
C PRO A 267 -10.07 4.24 -9.56
N THR A 268 -9.73 3.01 -9.17
CA THR A 268 -9.24 2.01 -10.12
C THR A 268 -10.37 1.41 -10.94
N GLU A 269 -10.02 0.62 -11.95
CA GLU A 269 -11.01 -0.13 -12.73
C GLU A 269 -11.88 -1.04 -11.84
N ALA A 270 -11.32 -1.70 -10.83
CA ALA A 270 -12.08 -2.44 -9.83
C ALA A 270 -13.19 -1.61 -9.19
N HIS A 271 -12.93 -0.35 -8.83
CA HIS A 271 -13.93 0.53 -8.22
C HIS A 271 -15.05 0.85 -9.22
N PHE A 272 -14.68 1.19 -10.46
CA PHE A 272 -15.66 1.43 -11.52
C PHE A 272 -16.53 0.21 -11.82
N GLU A 273 -15.93 -0.97 -11.91
CA GLU A 273 -16.67 -2.20 -12.17
C GLU A 273 -17.56 -2.59 -10.96
N ALA A 274 -17.08 -2.36 -9.74
CA ALA A 274 -17.86 -2.59 -8.53
C ALA A 274 -19.13 -1.73 -8.50
N VAL A 275 -19.03 -0.42 -8.71
CA VAL A 275 -20.21 0.47 -8.63
C VAL A 275 -21.23 0.23 -9.75
N LYS A 276 -20.80 -0.36 -10.87
CA LYS A 276 -21.71 -0.74 -11.97
C LYS A 276 -22.43 -2.07 -11.71
N LYS A 277 -21.79 -3.00 -11.01
CA LYS A 277 -22.23 -4.40 -10.89
C LYS A 277 -22.95 -4.72 -9.59
N PHE A 278 -22.72 -3.95 -8.54
CA PHE A 278 -23.29 -4.20 -7.22
C PHE A 278 -24.23 -3.08 -6.81
N LYS A 279 -25.44 -3.43 -6.36
CA LYS A 279 -26.36 -2.46 -5.75
C LYS A 279 -25.95 -2.07 -4.32
N THR A 280 -25.26 -2.97 -3.63
CA THR A 280 -24.77 -2.77 -2.26
C THR A 280 -23.28 -3.10 -2.17
N ILE A 281 -22.51 -2.15 -1.64
CA ILE A 281 -21.09 -2.28 -1.35
C ILE A 281 -20.90 -2.03 0.15
N ILE A 282 -20.28 -2.98 0.84
CA ILE A 282 -19.85 -2.87 2.23
C ILE A 282 -18.34 -2.74 2.22
N THR A 283 -17.79 -1.78 2.94
CA THR A 283 -16.33 -1.58 2.98
C THR A 283 -15.83 -1.20 4.37
N THR A 284 -14.63 -1.66 4.66
CA THR A 284 -13.83 -1.24 5.82
C THR A 284 -12.82 -0.14 5.46
N ASN A 285 -12.88 0.38 4.24
CA ASN A 285 -11.99 1.43 3.77
C ASN A 285 -12.49 2.81 4.19
N TYR A 286 -11.55 3.67 4.60
CA TYR A 286 -11.84 5.05 4.96
C TYR A 286 -11.89 5.99 3.74
N ASP A 287 -11.27 5.61 2.63
CA ASP A 287 -11.17 6.41 1.40
C ASP A 287 -12.50 6.55 0.65
N GLU A 288 -12.59 7.55 -0.24
CA GLU A 288 -13.80 7.89 -0.99
C GLU A 288 -13.80 7.36 -2.43
N LEU A 289 -13.06 6.27 -2.73
CA LEU A 289 -12.90 5.81 -4.12
C LEU A 289 -14.19 5.28 -4.73
N PHE A 290 -15.08 4.67 -3.95
CA PHE A 290 -16.38 4.23 -4.46
C PHE A 290 -17.30 5.41 -4.76
N GLU A 291 -17.34 6.41 -3.88
CA GLU A 291 -18.09 7.65 -4.03
C GLU A 291 -17.62 8.40 -5.28
N MET A 292 -16.31 8.55 -5.45
CA MET A 292 -15.71 9.13 -6.65
C MET A 292 -16.02 8.33 -7.91
N ALA A 293 -16.02 7.00 -7.84
CA ALA A 293 -16.40 6.14 -8.97
C ALA A 293 -17.88 6.31 -9.36
N CYS A 294 -18.78 6.39 -8.36
CA CYS A 294 -20.20 6.68 -8.56
C CYS A 294 -20.40 8.05 -9.23
N LEU A 295 -19.78 9.11 -8.68
CA LEU A 295 -19.86 10.47 -9.22
C LEU A 295 -19.36 10.53 -10.67
N THR A 296 -18.22 9.90 -10.93
CA THR A 296 -17.61 9.87 -12.27
C THR A 296 -18.47 9.10 -13.28
N SER A 297 -19.16 8.05 -12.82
CA SER A 297 -20.04 7.21 -13.65
C SER A 297 -21.48 7.72 -13.75
N GLY A 298 -21.83 8.80 -13.04
CA GLY A 298 -23.20 9.31 -12.96
C GLY A 298 -24.18 8.38 -12.24
N ILE A 299 -23.68 7.51 -11.34
CA ILE A 299 -24.48 6.55 -10.59
C ILE A 299 -24.96 7.21 -9.29
N PRO A 300 -26.29 7.35 -9.05
CA PRO A 300 -26.82 7.82 -7.78
C PRO A 300 -26.45 6.86 -6.65
N TYR A 301 -25.98 7.39 -5.52
CA TYR A 301 -25.56 6.60 -4.37
C TYR A 301 -25.98 7.23 -3.05
N VAL A 302 -26.03 6.40 -2.01
CA VAL A 302 -26.17 6.80 -0.61
C VAL A 302 -25.04 6.18 0.20
N VAL A 303 -24.42 6.97 1.07
CA VAL A 303 -23.39 6.50 2.00
C VAL A 303 -24.01 6.41 3.40
N THR A 304 -23.83 5.27 4.04
CA THR A 304 -24.21 5.03 5.43
C THR A 304 -22.96 4.72 6.25
N THR A 305 -22.88 5.30 7.45
CA THR A 305 -21.77 5.17 8.40
C THR A 305 -22.33 4.91 9.80
N PRO A 306 -21.53 4.46 10.78
CA PRO A 306 -22.03 4.23 12.13
C PRO A 306 -22.63 5.50 12.77
N THR A 307 -22.07 6.69 12.50
CA THR A 307 -22.56 7.95 13.08
C THR A 307 -23.72 8.57 12.30
N GLN A 308 -23.95 8.13 11.06
CA GLN A 308 -25.04 8.60 10.20
C GLN A 308 -25.68 7.42 9.47
N PRO A 309 -26.41 6.55 10.19
CA PRO A 309 -27.10 5.42 9.58
C PRO A 309 -28.18 5.94 8.62
N LYS A 310 -28.11 5.50 7.36
CA LYS A 310 -29.11 5.79 6.33
C LYS A 310 -29.61 4.47 5.74
N PRO A 311 -30.93 4.28 5.62
CA PRO A 311 -31.47 3.08 4.98
C PRO A 311 -31.16 3.08 3.48
N ALA A 312 -31.15 1.88 2.88
CA ALA A 312 -30.98 1.73 1.44
C ALA A 312 -32.14 2.39 0.67
N GLU A 313 -31.82 3.09 -0.41
CA GLU A 313 -32.81 3.69 -1.30
C GLU A 313 -32.98 2.85 -2.57
N LYS A 314 -34.21 2.71 -3.06
CA LYS A 314 -34.53 1.77 -4.16
C LYS A 314 -33.72 2.04 -5.44
N ASP A 315 -33.53 3.31 -5.77
CA ASP A 315 -32.94 3.79 -7.03
C ASP A 315 -31.48 4.28 -6.87
N LYS A 316 -30.83 3.97 -5.75
CA LYS A 316 -29.44 4.33 -5.47
C LYS A 316 -28.61 3.12 -5.09
N LEU A 317 -27.32 3.18 -5.43
CA LEU A 317 -26.32 2.27 -4.88
C LEU A 317 -26.10 2.59 -3.40
N THR A 318 -26.07 1.57 -2.53
CA THR A 318 -25.79 1.75 -1.10
C THR A 318 -24.33 1.42 -0.80
N ILE A 319 -23.59 2.40 -0.27
CA ILE A 319 -22.21 2.23 0.23
C ILE A 319 -22.26 2.25 1.75
N ILE A 320 -21.95 1.11 2.37
CA ILE A 320 -21.88 0.93 3.82
C ILE A 320 -20.42 0.99 4.24
N LYS A 321 -20.01 2.06 4.93
CA LYS A 321 -18.65 2.19 5.48
C LYS A 321 -18.66 1.80 6.95
N MET A 322 -18.17 0.60 7.24
CA MET A 322 -18.31 -0.02 8.56
C MET A 322 -17.54 0.73 9.67
N SER A 323 -16.50 1.47 9.30
CA SER A 323 -15.57 2.11 10.23
C SER A 323 -15.48 3.64 10.03
N GLY A 324 -16.46 4.23 9.33
CA GLY A 324 -16.47 5.66 9.01
C GLY A 324 -15.76 6.05 7.70
N THR A 325 -15.56 7.35 7.51
CA THR A 325 -14.99 7.93 6.27
C THR A 325 -14.00 9.06 6.57
N ILE A 326 -12.97 9.22 5.74
CA ILE A 326 -12.00 10.31 5.92
C ILE A 326 -12.59 11.71 5.69
N SER A 327 -13.66 11.82 4.89
CA SER A 327 -14.38 13.08 4.68
C SER A 327 -15.14 13.59 5.90
N ASP A 328 -15.36 12.72 6.89
CA ASP A 328 -15.96 13.05 8.17
C ASP A 328 -15.16 12.34 9.27
N LEU A 329 -14.10 12.99 9.75
CA LEU A 329 -13.20 12.41 10.76
C LEU A 329 -13.93 12.00 12.04
N SER A 330 -15.06 12.64 12.38
CA SER A 330 -15.86 12.28 13.56
C SER A 330 -16.57 10.93 13.42
N SER A 331 -16.74 10.46 12.18
CA SER A 331 -17.32 9.15 11.87
C SER A 331 -16.32 8.00 12.00
N LEU A 332 -15.02 8.29 12.03
CA LEU A 332 -13.98 7.26 12.05
C LEU A 332 -14.04 6.44 13.34
N LYS A 333 -13.86 5.13 13.19
CA LYS A 333 -13.80 4.15 14.27
C LYS A 333 -12.52 3.36 14.10
N LEU A 334 -11.59 3.55 15.04
CA LEU A 334 -10.19 3.14 14.87
C LEU A 334 -9.76 2.15 15.93
N THR A 335 -10.25 2.27 17.17
CA THR A 335 -9.80 1.43 18.29
C THR A 335 -10.74 0.25 18.55
N SER A 336 -10.25 -0.77 19.25
CA SER A 336 -11.06 -1.96 19.58
C SER A 336 -12.32 -1.61 20.38
N SER A 337 -12.27 -0.57 21.21
CA SER A 337 -13.43 -0.10 22.00
C SER A 337 -14.50 0.51 21.09
N GLU A 338 -14.10 1.42 20.21
CA GLU A 338 -15.04 2.08 19.27
C GLU A 338 -15.67 1.08 18.31
N LEU A 339 -14.87 0.13 17.85
CA LEU A 339 -15.31 -0.98 17.02
C LEU A 339 -16.29 -1.89 17.80
N GLY A 340 -16.03 -2.15 19.09
CA GLY A 340 -17.00 -2.80 19.98
C GLY A 340 -18.35 -2.06 20.02
N ASP A 341 -18.33 -0.75 20.20
CA ASP A 341 -19.55 0.07 20.26
C ASP A 341 -20.36 -0.01 18.95
N VAL A 342 -19.69 -0.03 17.80
CA VAL A 342 -20.36 -0.20 16.49
C VAL A 342 -20.96 -1.60 16.31
N ILE A 343 -20.33 -2.63 16.88
CA ILE A 343 -20.90 -3.99 16.89
C ILE A 343 -22.17 -4.03 17.72
N ASP A 344 -22.20 -3.28 18.83
CA ASP A 344 -23.32 -3.25 19.78
C ASP A 344 -24.43 -2.27 19.36
N ASP A 345 -24.16 -1.38 18.40
CA ASP A 345 -25.18 -0.52 17.77
C ASP A 345 -26.17 -1.36 16.94
N HIS A 346 -27.31 -1.67 17.56
CA HIS A 346 -28.37 -2.44 16.94
C HIS A 346 -28.96 -1.80 15.68
N GLU A 347 -29.01 -0.46 15.57
CA GLU A 347 -29.62 0.20 14.42
C GLU A 347 -28.71 0.09 13.20
N PHE A 348 -27.44 0.48 13.34
CA PHE A 348 -26.48 0.40 12.25
C PHE A 348 -26.23 -1.06 11.85
N TYR A 349 -26.09 -1.95 12.83
CA TYR A 349 -25.79 -3.35 12.55
C TYR A 349 -26.96 -4.07 11.87
N ALA A 350 -28.21 -3.75 12.21
CA ALA A 350 -29.39 -4.28 11.52
C ALA A 350 -29.40 -3.92 10.04
N LEU A 351 -28.92 -2.72 9.65
CA LEU A 351 -28.79 -2.34 8.23
C LEU A 351 -27.80 -3.23 7.48
N ILE A 352 -26.69 -3.59 8.13
CA ILE A 352 -25.67 -4.48 7.57
C ILE A 352 -26.25 -5.88 7.38
N GLU A 353 -26.91 -6.42 8.41
CA GLU A 353 -27.54 -7.75 8.35
C GLU A 353 -28.60 -7.80 7.24
N GLN A 354 -29.51 -6.85 7.19
CA GLN A 354 -30.52 -6.75 6.11
C GLN A 354 -29.90 -6.66 4.72
N SER A 355 -28.73 -6.02 4.63
CA SER A 355 -28.00 -5.86 3.36
C SER A 355 -27.34 -7.14 2.87
N VAL A 356 -27.12 -8.15 3.72
CA VAL A 356 -26.44 -9.41 3.36
C VAL A 356 -27.33 -10.64 3.45
N VAL A 357 -28.43 -10.59 4.23
CA VAL A 357 -29.40 -11.68 4.36
C VAL A 357 -29.97 -12.07 3.00
N ASP A 358 -30.03 -13.38 2.74
CA ASP A 358 -30.51 -13.95 1.48
C ASP A 358 -29.82 -13.45 0.21
N ARG A 359 -28.56 -13.02 0.31
CA ARG A 359 -27.74 -12.61 -0.82
C ARG A 359 -26.45 -13.40 -0.87
N ASN A 360 -25.87 -13.51 -2.06
CA ASN A 360 -24.53 -14.03 -2.25
C ASN A 360 -23.53 -12.91 -1.95
N VAL A 361 -22.33 -13.28 -1.51
CA VAL A 361 -21.30 -12.31 -1.14
C VAL A 361 -20.06 -12.49 -1.99
N VAL A 362 -19.53 -11.40 -2.53
CA VAL A 362 -18.17 -11.35 -3.09
C VAL A 362 -17.30 -10.55 -2.15
N ILE A 363 -16.15 -11.10 -1.76
CA ILE A 363 -15.20 -10.45 -0.86
C ILE A 363 -13.91 -10.21 -1.62
N VAL A 364 -13.48 -8.94 -1.72
CA VAL A 364 -12.30 -8.54 -2.50
C VAL A 364 -11.41 -7.62 -1.68
N GLY A 365 -10.10 -7.88 -1.69
CA GLY A 365 -9.12 -6.99 -1.05
C GLY A 365 -9.21 -6.92 0.48
N HIS A 366 -9.96 -7.82 1.11
CA HIS A 366 -10.14 -7.88 2.56
C HIS A 366 -9.37 -9.06 3.18
N GLY A 367 -8.83 -8.89 4.39
CA GLY A 367 -8.03 -9.92 5.07
C GLY A 367 -8.83 -10.94 5.89
N LEU A 368 -10.14 -10.73 6.05
CA LEU A 368 -11.07 -11.54 6.89
C LEU A 368 -10.63 -11.70 8.35
N ARG A 369 -9.92 -10.71 8.89
CA ARG A 369 -9.51 -10.66 10.30
C ARG A 369 -10.40 -9.75 11.15
N ASP A 370 -11.13 -8.86 10.49
CA ASP A 370 -11.97 -7.86 11.14
C ASP A 370 -13.23 -8.50 11.75
N ALA A 371 -13.43 -8.27 13.05
CA ALA A 371 -14.56 -8.79 13.82
C ALA A 371 -15.92 -8.35 13.24
N HIS A 372 -16.02 -7.14 12.69
CA HIS A 372 -17.24 -6.60 12.11
C HIS A 372 -17.65 -7.39 10.86
N VAL A 373 -16.69 -7.61 9.96
CA VAL A 373 -16.94 -8.38 8.74
C VAL A 373 -17.25 -9.82 9.08
N ILE A 374 -16.55 -10.41 10.07
CA ILE A 374 -16.83 -11.76 10.55
C ILE A 374 -18.27 -11.87 11.10
N LYS A 375 -18.71 -10.91 11.91
CA LYS A 375 -20.09 -10.90 12.43
C LYS A 375 -21.10 -10.75 11.28
N ALA A 376 -20.80 -9.94 10.25
CA ALA A 376 -21.70 -9.73 9.11
C ALA A 376 -21.81 -11.01 8.26
N LEU A 377 -20.69 -11.71 8.08
CA LEU A 377 -20.66 -13.01 7.41
C LEU A 377 -21.36 -14.11 8.21
N ASN A 378 -21.33 -14.08 9.54
CA ASN A 378 -22.12 -15.03 10.34
C ASN A 378 -23.63 -14.82 10.16
N ALA A 379 -24.08 -13.57 9.95
CA ALA A 379 -25.49 -13.24 9.74
C ALA A 379 -26.08 -13.80 8.42
N THR A 380 -25.24 -14.13 7.43
CA THR A 380 -25.70 -14.78 6.17
C THR A 380 -26.09 -16.25 6.38
N GLY A 381 -25.84 -16.82 7.56
CA GLY A 381 -26.35 -18.12 7.98
C GLY A 381 -25.69 -19.33 7.30
N LEU A 382 -24.44 -19.21 6.83
CA LEU A 382 -23.66 -20.27 6.15
C LEU A 382 -24.31 -20.88 4.88
N SER A 383 -25.49 -20.40 4.51
CA SER A 383 -26.40 -21.13 3.62
C SER A 383 -26.19 -20.81 2.15
N ARG A 384 -25.56 -19.68 1.82
CA ARG A 384 -25.31 -19.25 0.42
C ARG A 384 -23.84 -19.23 0.08
N ARG A 385 -23.55 -19.51 -1.19
CA ARG A 385 -22.19 -19.55 -1.73
C ARG A 385 -21.65 -18.13 -1.81
N GLY A 386 -20.50 -17.89 -1.22
CA GLY A 386 -19.74 -16.66 -1.42
C GLY A 386 -18.48 -16.90 -2.26
N ILE A 387 -17.87 -15.80 -2.70
CA ILE A 387 -16.61 -15.80 -3.44
C ILE A 387 -15.60 -14.95 -2.67
N TYR A 388 -14.39 -15.45 -2.48
CA TYR A 388 -13.30 -14.70 -1.88
C TYR A 388 -12.12 -14.60 -2.83
N VAL A 389 -11.73 -13.35 -3.14
CA VAL A 389 -10.80 -13.02 -4.20
C VAL A 389 -9.51 -12.48 -3.61
N ARG A 390 -8.40 -13.19 -3.84
CA ARG A 390 -7.06 -12.75 -3.45
C ARG A 390 -6.02 -13.24 -4.47
N PRO A 391 -4.87 -12.55 -4.63
CA PRO A 391 -3.83 -13.00 -5.55
C PRO A 391 -3.22 -14.37 -5.19
N SER A 392 -3.18 -14.69 -3.90
CA SER A 392 -2.58 -15.92 -3.38
C SER A 392 -3.30 -16.41 -2.13
N PHE A 393 -3.29 -17.73 -1.92
CA PHE A 393 -3.87 -18.41 -0.76
C PHE A 393 -2.81 -19.24 -0.05
N SER A 394 -2.97 -19.38 1.26
CA SER A 394 -2.22 -20.31 2.10
C SER A 394 -3.12 -21.47 2.55
N PRO A 395 -2.56 -22.63 2.93
CA PRO A 395 -3.36 -23.73 3.48
C PRO A 395 -4.19 -23.37 4.72
N MET A 396 -3.80 -22.30 5.45
CA MET A 396 -4.55 -21.82 6.60
C MET A 396 -5.87 -21.14 6.21
N ASP A 397 -5.95 -20.58 4.98
CA ASP A 397 -7.16 -19.90 4.51
C ASP A 397 -8.32 -20.90 4.32
N ASP A 398 -8.04 -22.15 3.94
CA ASP A 398 -9.07 -23.18 3.67
C ASP A 398 -10.06 -23.39 4.83
N ILE A 399 -9.58 -23.27 6.07
CA ILE A 399 -10.42 -23.41 7.28
C ILE A 399 -11.43 -22.26 7.35
N VAL A 400 -10.97 -21.04 7.12
CA VAL A 400 -11.81 -19.83 7.13
C VAL A 400 -12.81 -19.87 5.98
N LEU A 401 -12.38 -20.28 4.78
CA LEU A 401 -13.26 -20.34 3.61
C LEU A 401 -14.36 -21.37 3.76
N LYS A 402 -14.04 -22.57 4.25
CA LYS A 402 -15.04 -23.60 4.57
C LYS A 402 -16.02 -23.12 5.64
N ARG A 403 -15.52 -22.43 6.67
CA ARG A 403 -16.36 -21.89 7.74
C ARG A 403 -17.44 -20.96 7.21
N PHE A 404 -17.17 -20.17 6.16
CA PHE A 404 -18.11 -19.19 5.62
C PHE A 404 -18.69 -19.57 4.25
N ASN A 405 -18.55 -20.82 3.81
CA ASN A 405 -18.99 -21.30 2.49
C ASN A 405 -18.48 -20.42 1.31
N LEU A 406 -17.21 -20.03 1.39
CA LEU A 406 -16.54 -19.18 0.40
C LEU A 406 -15.73 -20.01 -0.59
N GLU A 407 -15.88 -19.73 -1.88
CA GLU A 407 -15.03 -20.24 -2.94
C GLU A 407 -13.82 -19.33 -3.13
N ALA A 408 -12.62 -19.90 -3.10
CA ALA A 408 -11.38 -19.20 -3.41
C ALA A 408 -11.28 -18.85 -4.91
N LYS A 409 -10.94 -17.60 -5.23
CA LYS A 409 -10.52 -17.16 -6.57
C LYS A 409 -9.15 -16.50 -6.49
N SER A 410 -8.14 -17.19 -7.03
CA SER A 410 -6.76 -16.74 -7.05
C SER A 410 -6.51 -15.73 -8.18
N GLN A 411 -6.93 -14.49 -8.00
CA GLN A 411 -6.85 -13.42 -9.00
C GLN A 411 -6.65 -12.06 -8.34
N HIS A 412 -6.18 -11.07 -9.11
CA HIS A 412 -6.19 -9.68 -8.70
C HIS A 412 -7.61 -9.09 -8.79
N ALA A 413 -7.89 -8.09 -7.93
CA ALA A 413 -9.20 -7.46 -7.84
C ALA A 413 -9.70 -6.87 -9.17
N ASP A 414 -8.84 -6.13 -9.87
CA ASP A 414 -9.19 -5.49 -11.15
C ASP A 414 -9.55 -6.54 -12.22
N GLU A 415 -8.82 -7.64 -12.29
CA GLU A 415 -9.09 -8.74 -13.23
C GLU A 415 -10.42 -9.43 -12.91
N PHE A 416 -10.61 -9.83 -11.66
CA PHE A 416 -11.83 -10.51 -11.22
C PHE A 416 -13.07 -9.64 -11.46
N LEU A 417 -13.05 -8.38 -10.98
CA LEU A 417 -14.22 -7.51 -11.08
C LEU A 417 -14.57 -7.16 -12.52
N ARG A 418 -13.59 -7.08 -13.43
CA ARG A 418 -13.84 -6.93 -14.87
C ARG A 418 -14.60 -8.12 -15.44
N GLN A 419 -14.19 -9.35 -15.11
CA GLN A 419 -14.75 -10.59 -15.64
C GLN A 419 -16.07 -11.01 -14.95
N PHE A 420 -16.26 -10.58 -13.70
CA PHE A 420 -17.41 -10.99 -12.89
C PHE A 420 -18.74 -10.50 -13.48
N GLN A 421 -19.70 -11.42 -13.56
CA GLN A 421 -21.07 -11.19 -14.03
C GLN A 421 -22.03 -11.70 -12.94
N PRO A 422 -22.62 -10.81 -12.12
CA PRO A 422 -23.47 -11.19 -10.98
C PRO A 422 -24.84 -11.78 -11.37
#